data_AF-A0A351ITX8-F1
#
_entry.id   AF-A0A351ITX8-F1
#
_cell.length_a   1.000
_cell.length_b   1.000
_cell.length_c   1.000
_cell.angle_alpha   90.00
_cell.angle_beta   90.00
_cell.angle_gamma   90.00
#
_symmetry.space_group_name_H-M   'P 1'
#
loop_
_entity.id
_entity.type
_entity.pdbx_description
1 polymer ?
#
loop_
_entity_poly.entity_id
_entity_poly.type
_entity_poly.pdbx_seq_one_letter_code
_entity_poly.pdbx_strand_id
1 'polypeptide(L)' 'MAANNRSPTLVLYIRHGRTPTTGSRLPGRAPGLHLSDEGRAQAEAVATH' A
#
# COMPACT_ATOMS: atom_id res chain seq x y z
N MET A 1 6.64 -2.52 -41.70
CA MET A 1 6.66 -1.68 -40.48
C MET A 1 6.51 -2.61 -39.28
N ALA A 2 7.55 -2.79 -38.48
CA ALA A 2 7.46 -3.62 -37.28
C ALA A 2 6.74 -2.85 -36.18
N ALA A 3 5.69 -3.44 -35.59
CA ALA A 3 4.99 -2.84 -34.46
C ALA A 3 5.95 -2.73 -33.27
N ASN A 4 6.08 -1.52 -32.72
CA ASN A 4 6.90 -1.24 -31.54
C ASN A 4 6.24 -1.91 -30.30
N ASN A 5 6.77 -3.06 -29.91
CA ASN A 5 6.22 -3.93 -28.85
C ASN A 5 6.58 -3.47 -27.42
N ARG A 6 6.63 -2.14 -27.19
CA ARG A 6 6.99 -1.58 -25.88
C ARG A 6 5.73 -1.33 -25.06
N SER A 7 5.49 -2.18 -24.07
CA SER A 7 4.46 -1.92 -23.06
C SER A 7 4.80 -0.65 -22.27
N PRO A 8 3.79 0.17 -21.90
CA PRO A 8 4.01 1.33 -21.06
C PRO A 8 4.43 0.93 -19.65
N THR A 9 5.15 1.81 -18.95
CA THR A 9 5.43 1.65 -17.52
C THR A 9 4.15 1.94 -16.73
N LEU A 10 3.67 0.96 -15.98
CA LEU A 10 2.58 1.12 -15.01
C LEU A 10 3.16 1.44 -13.63
N VAL A 11 2.68 2.52 -13.01
CA VAL A 11 3.02 2.89 -11.64
C VAL A 11 1.76 2.82 -10.79
N LEU A 12 1.81 2.06 -9.69
CA LEU A 12 0.71 1.90 -8.75
C LEU A 12 1.07 2.56 -7.41
N TYR A 13 0.26 3.51 -6.98
CA TYR A 13 0.37 4.13 -5.66
C TYR A 13 -0.59 3.44 -4.70
N ILE A 14 -0.03 2.64 -3.80
CA ILE A 14 -0.79 1.87 -2.82
C ILE A 14 -0.57 2.49 -1.44
N ARG A 15 -1.66 2.85 -0.75
CA ARG A 15 -1.59 3.30 0.64
C ARG A 15 -1.34 2.08 1.55
N HIS A 16 -0.52 2.27 2.58
CA HIS A 16 -0.35 1.24 3.62
C HIS A 16 -1.67 0.90 4.32
N GLY A 17 -1.77 -0.32 4.86
CA GLY A 17 -2.91 -0.76 5.67
C GLY A 17 -3.03 0.00 7.00
N ARG A 18 -4.12 -0.23 7.73
CA ARG A 18 -4.36 0.46 9.00
C ARG A 18 -3.28 0.17 10.05
N THR A 19 -3.05 1.17 10.90
CA THR A 19 -2.19 1.11 12.07
C THR A 19 -3.05 1.33 13.33
N PRO A 20 -2.58 1.00 14.54
CA PRO A 20 -3.35 1.19 15.77
C PRO A 20 -3.87 2.61 16.02
N THR A 21 -3.23 3.64 15.43
CA THR A 21 -3.61 5.05 15.60
C THR A 21 -4.32 5.66 14.38
N THR A 22 -4.67 4.85 13.38
CA THR A 22 -5.32 5.37 12.16
C THR A 22 -6.67 5.98 12.49
N GLY A 23 -6.83 7.27 12.20
CA GLY A 23 -8.05 8.03 12.45
C GLY A 23 -8.19 8.59 13.87
N SER A 24 -7.29 8.24 14.79
CA SER A 24 -7.30 8.74 16.16
C SER A 24 -6.13 9.67 16.50
N ARG A 25 -5.02 9.59 15.75
CA ARG A 25 -3.85 10.48 15.89
C ARG A 25 -3.21 10.77 14.53
N LEU A 26 -2.43 11.84 14.46
CA LEU A 26 -1.58 12.19 13.31
C LEU A 26 -0.12 11.81 13.61
N PRO A 27 0.32 10.58 13.30
CA PRO A 27 1.63 10.08 13.74
C PRO A 27 2.83 10.72 13.01
N GLY A 28 2.63 11.33 11.84
CA GLY A 28 3.72 11.94 11.07
C GLY A 28 4.83 10.93 10.77
N ARG A 29 6.04 11.17 11.31
CA ARG A 29 7.23 10.30 11.18
C ARG A 29 7.56 9.53 12.47
N ALA A 30 6.60 9.35 13.38
CA ALA A 30 6.81 8.64 14.63
C ALA A 30 7.33 7.20 14.39
N PRO A 31 8.37 6.75 15.12
CA PRO A 31 8.93 5.41 14.95
C PRO A 31 8.00 4.34 15.56
N GLY A 32 8.22 3.07 15.19
CA GLY A 32 7.54 1.92 15.78
C GLY A 32 6.07 1.74 15.36
N LEU A 33 5.60 2.46 14.35
CA LEU A 33 4.23 2.36 13.87
C LEU A 33 4.09 1.19 12.87
N HIS A 34 3.70 0.04 13.39
CA HIS A 34 3.40 -1.15 12.58
C HIS A 34 1.93 -1.18 12.15
N LEU A 35 1.62 -2.06 11.18
CA LEU A 35 0.24 -2.39 10.83
C LEU A 35 -0.48 -3.02 12.02
N SER A 36 -1.75 -2.69 12.18
CA SER A 36 -2.64 -3.46 13.04
C SER A 36 -2.94 -4.81 12.42
N ASP A 37 -3.58 -5.71 13.17
CA ASP A 37 -4.05 -7.00 12.65
C ASP A 37 -4.98 -6.82 11.44
N GLU A 38 -5.90 -5.85 11.53
CA GLU A 38 -6.74 -5.41 10.41
C GLU A 38 -5.89 -4.91 9.23
N GLY A 39 -4.85 -4.11 9.50
CA GLY A 39 -3.95 -3.60 8.47
C GLY A 39 -3.16 -4.71 7.76
N ARG A 40 -2.79 -5.77 8.47
CA ARG A 40 -2.15 -6.96 7.88
C ARG A 40 -3.12 -7.71 6.98
N ALA A 41 -4.36 -7.93 7.43
CA ALA A 41 -5.39 -8.54 6.59
C ALA A 41 -5.71 -7.71 5.33
N GLN A 42 -5.69 -6.37 5.43
CA GLN A 42 -5.83 -5.48 4.27
C GLN A 42 -4.68 -5.65 3.27
N ALA A 43 -3.44 -5.77 3.75
CA ALA A 43 -2.29 -5.99 2.88
C ALA A 43 -2.36 -7.36 2.18
N GLU A 44 -2.79 -8.41 2.89
CA GLU A 44 -3.01 -9.74 2.33
C GLU A 44 -4.08 -9.74 1.24
N ALA A 45 -5.21 -9.07 1.45
CA ALA A 45 -6.30 -8.99 0.48
C ALA A 45 -5.91 -8.28 -0.83
N VAL A 46 -5.05 -7.25 -0.75
CA VAL A 46 -4.55 -6.57 -1.95
C VAL A 46 -3.55 -7.43 -2.71
N ALA A 47 -2.77 -8.28 -2.03
CA ALA A 47 -1.75 -9.12 -2.66
C ALA A 47 -2.33 -10.21 -3.58
N THR A 48 -3.62 -10.54 -3.46
CA THR A 48 -4.28 -11.58 -4.27
C THR A 48 -4.95 -11.06 -5.54
N HIS A 49 -4.80 -9.78 -5.88
CA HIS A 49 -5.34 -9.15 -7.09
C HIS A 49 -4.25 -8.88 -8.12
#